data_AF-A0A1Y3BKW3-F1
#
_entry.id   AF-A0A1Y3BKW3-F1
#
_cell.length_a   1.000
_cell.length_b   1.000
_cell.length_c   1.000
_cell.angle_alpha   90.00
_cell.angle_beta   90.00
_cell.angle_gamma   90.00
#
_symmetry.space_group_name_H-M   'P 1'
#
loop_
_entity.id
_entity.type
_entity.pdbx_description
1 polymer ?
#
loop_
_entity_poly.entity_id
_entity_poly.type
_entity_poly.pdbx_seq_one_letter_code
_entity_poly.pdbx_strand_id
1 'polypeptide(L)'
;MNNNQVNNLVIIRLYQAFNSEQNYQYRGLLTIQNNVPIIKQNPINDEQSQLLRESAKNGDNYYLKAEAYQTLVFEHEKPYQISKTFIPAVSIFLLLD
;
A
#
# COMPACT_ATOMS: atom_id res chain seq x y z
N MET A 1 -39.87 -6.38 -4.94
CA MET A 1 -38.74 -6.51 -5.88
C MET A 1 -37.47 -6.47 -5.05
N ASN A 2 -36.58 -7.45 -5.15
CA ASN A 2 -35.37 -7.47 -4.32
C ASN A 2 -34.33 -6.52 -4.90
N ASN A 3 -34.01 -5.45 -4.16
CA ASN A 3 -32.83 -4.64 -4.42
C ASN A 3 -31.58 -5.41 -4.00
N ASN A 4 -31.17 -6.38 -4.83
CA ASN A 4 -29.82 -6.94 -4.78
C ASN A 4 -28.84 -5.89 -5.32
N GLN A 5 -28.65 -4.81 -4.57
CA GLN A 5 -27.45 -3.99 -4.71
C GLN A 5 -26.28 -4.87 -4.28
N VAL A 6 -25.59 -5.44 -5.27
CA VAL A 6 -24.28 -6.05 -5.04
C VAL A 6 -23.38 -4.94 -4.52
N ASN A 7 -23.08 -4.96 -3.22
CA ASN A 7 -22.09 -4.08 -2.63
C ASN A 7 -20.74 -4.48 -3.22
N ASN A 8 -20.37 -3.83 -4.32
CA ASN A 8 -19.07 -3.97 -4.94
C ASN A 8 -18.04 -3.30 -4.04
N LEU A 9 -17.61 -4.05 -3.01
CA LEU A 9 -16.54 -3.71 -2.10
C LEU A 9 -15.28 -4.45 -2.54
N VAL A 10 -14.27 -3.70 -2.96
CA VAL A 10 -12.90 -4.20 -3.19
C VAL A 10 -12.02 -3.66 -2.08
N ILE A 11 -11.20 -4.50 -1.48
CA ILE A 11 -10.32 -4.14 -0.37
C ILE A 11 -8.88 -4.37 -0.80
N ILE A 12 -8.05 -3.33 -0.70
CA ILE A 12 -6.67 -3.33 -1.18
C ILE A 12 -5.75 -2.95 -0.02
N ARG A 13 -4.96 -3.92 0.47
CA ARG A 13 -3.92 -3.67 1.47
C ARG A 13 -2.69 -3.10 0.77
N LEU A 14 -2.20 -1.98 1.28
CA LEU A 14 -1.05 -1.24 0.75
C LEU A 14 0.16 -1.49 1.65
N TYR A 15 1.31 -1.77 1.03
CA TYR A 15 2.57 -2.04 1.70
C TYR A 15 3.70 -1.24 1.04
N GLN A 16 4.74 -0.95 1.83
CA GLN A 16 5.95 -0.24 1.41
C GLN A 16 7.21 -1.04 1.81
N ALA A 17 8.34 -0.82 1.15
CA ALA A 17 9.61 -1.46 1.48
C ALA A 17 10.83 -0.60 1.10
N PHE A 18 12.00 -0.92 1.65
CA PHE A 18 13.28 -0.16 1.68
C PHE A 18 13.59 0.78 0.50
N ASN A 19 14.68 0.64 -0.26
CA ASN A 19 15.86 -0.26 -0.27
C ASN A 19 15.73 -1.68 -0.88
N SER A 20 14.61 -2.40 -0.75
CA SER A 20 14.50 -3.77 -1.30
C SER A 20 13.06 -4.28 -1.30
N GLU A 21 12.74 -5.23 -2.18
CA GLU A 21 11.42 -5.88 -2.22
C GLU A 21 11.21 -6.97 -1.14
N GLN A 22 12.21 -7.27 -0.32
CA GLN A 22 12.12 -8.42 0.60
C GLN A 22 11.31 -8.10 1.86
N ASN A 23 11.32 -6.84 2.31
CA ASN A 23 10.83 -6.43 3.63
C ASN A 23 9.62 -5.48 3.53
N TYR A 24 8.51 -5.98 2.95
CA TYR A 24 7.26 -5.22 2.83
C TYR A 24 6.56 -5.02 4.18
N GLN A 25 6.49 -3.77 4.62
CA GLN A 25 5.77 -3.31 5.82
C GLN A 25 4.37 -2.79 5.44
N TYR A 26 3.37 -3.01 6.30
CA TYR A 26 2.00 -2.54 6.05
C TYR A 26 1.89 -1.02 6.20
N ARG A 27 1.34 -0.36 5.18
CA ARG A 27 1.25 1.10 5.06
C ARG A 27 -0.19 1.63 5.12
N GLY A 28 -1.18 0.84 4.75
CA GLY A 28 -2.58 1.27 4.83
C GLY A 28 -3.55 0.43 4.03
N LEU A 29 -4.77 0.96 3.90
CA LEU A 29 -5.90 0.33 3.25
C LEU A 29 -6.49 1.30 2.21
N LEU A 30 -6.76 0.79 1.02
CA LEU A 30 -7.66 1.41 0.05
C LEU A 30 -8.89 0.51 -0.04
N THR A 31 -10.07 1.05 0.26
CA THR A 31 -11.34 0.39 -0.04
C THR A 31 -11.99 1.10 -1.22
N ILE A 32 -12.60 0.32 -2.12
CA ILE A 32 -13.44 0.84 -3.20
C ILE A 32 -14.83 0.27 -2.97
N GLN A 33 -15.78 1.11 -2.57
CA GLN A 33 -17.17 0.70 -2.38
C GLN A 33 -18.05 1.47 -3.35
N ASN A 34 -18.81 0.76 -4.20
CA ASN A 34 -19.71 1.37 -5.18
C ASN A 34 -19.00 2.43 -6.06
N ASN A 35 -17.78 2.10 -6.51
CA ASN A 35 -16.85 2.95 -7.28
C ASN A 35 -16.32 4.19 -6.54
N VAL A 36 -16.55 4.34 -5.23
CA VAL A 36 -15.96 5.41 -4.40
C VAL A 36 -14.69 4.87 -3.71
N PRO A 37 -13.49 5.39 -4.04
CA PRO A 37 -12.26 5.04 -3.36
C PRO A 37 -12.11 5.81 -2.05
N ILE A 38 -11.81 5.09 -0.96
CA ILE A 38 -11.46 5.64 0.35
C ILE A 38 -10.09 5.09 0.73
N ILE A 39 -9.10 5.96 0.90
CA ILE A 39 -7.76 5.58 1.32
C ILE A 39 -7.52 6.00 2.77
N LYS A 40 -7.09 5.06 3.61
CA LYS A 40 -6.58 5.32 4.96
C LYS A 40 -5.16 4.79 5.07
N GLN A 41 -4.26 5.68 5.45
CA GLN A 41 -2.83 5.45 5.38
C GLN A 41 -2.19 5.77 6.73
N ASN A 42 -1.30 4.91 7.20
CA ASN A 42 -0.50 5.18 8.39
C ASN A 42 0.55 6.25 8.05
N PRO A 43 0.83 7.22 8.95
CA PRO A 43 1.95 8.12 8.76
C PRO A 43 3.27 7.34 8.74
N ILE A 44 4.27 7.87 8.05
CA ILE A 44 5.64 7.36 8.09
C ILE A 44 6.21 7.72 9.46
N ASN A 45 6.79 6.74 10.17
CA ASN A 45 7.41 6.96 11.49
C ASN A 45 8.90 7.32 11.36
N ASP A 46 9.57 7.61 12.47
CA ASP A 46 10.97 8.07 12.46
C ASP A 46 11.93 7.03 11.85
N GLU A 47 11.76 5.75 12.18
CA GLU A 47 12.55 4.63 11.62
C GLU A 47 12.39 4.53 10.10
N GLN A 48 11.15 4.56 9.60
CA GLN A 48 10.85 4.54 8.17
C GLN A 48 11.34 5.82 7.46
N SER A 49 11.33 6.96 8.15
CA SER A 49 11.86 8.23 7.64
C SER A 49 13.39 8.18 7.51
N GLN A 50 14.08 7.54 8.47
CA GLN A 50 15.51 7.28 8.36
C GLN A 50 15.82 6.32 7.20
N LEU A 51 15.10 5.18 7.09
CA LEU A 51 15.27 4.22 5.99
C LEU A 51 15.02 4.86 4.62
N LEU A 52 14.02 5.74 4.50
CA LEU A 52 13.77 6.51 3.28
C LEU A 52 14.91 7.48 2.96
N ARG A 53 15.42 8.20 3.97
CA ARG A 53 16.54 9.16 3.83
C ARG A 53 17.85 8.46 3.46
N GLU A 54 18.09 7.26 3.97
CA GLU A 54 19.24 6.41 3.59
C GLU A 54 19.10 5.90 2.15
N SER A 55 17.94 5.32 1.81
CA SER A 55 17.63 4.88 0.44
C SER A 55 17.80 6.03 -0.58
N ALA A 56 17.31 7.23 -0.25
CA ALA A 56 17.42 8.41 -1.11
C ALA A 56 18.88 8.86 -1.32
N LYS A 57 19.73 8.79 -0.28
CA LYS A 57 21.16 9.12 -0.37
C LYS A 57 21.95 8.13 -1.24
N ASN A 58 21.57 6.85 -1.18
CA ASN A 58 22.23 5.78 -1.93
C ASN A 58 21.78 5.70 -3.40
N GLY A 59 20.69 6.39 -3.77
CA GLY A 59 20.05 6.25 -5.10
C GLY A 59 19.15 5.02 -5.23
N ASP A 60 18.74 4.42 -4.11
CA ASP A 60 17.86 3.26 -4.06
C ASP A 60 16.40 3.63 -4.40
N ASN A 61 15.56 2.60 -4.57
CA ASN A 61 14.13 2.75 -4.80
C ASN A 61 13.32 2.53 -3.53
N TYR A 62 12.14 3.17 -3.49
CA TYR A 62 11.07 2.96 -2.52
C TYR A 62 10.04 1.96 -3.08
N TYR A 63 9.91 0.86 -2.36
CA TYR A 63 9.06 -0.32 -2.60
C TYR A 63 7.56 -0.01 -2.46
N LEU A 64 6.71 -0.42 -3.40
CA LEU A 64 5.25 -0.39 -3.26
C LEU A 64 4.60 -1.71 -3.70
N LYS A 65 3.74 -2.26 -2.84
CA LYS A 65 2.93 -3.46 -3.11
C LYS A 65 1.48 -3.24 -2.71
N ALA A 66 0.56 -3.66 -3.58
CA ALA A 66 -0.88 -3.65 -3.35
C ALA A 66 -1.44 -5.09 -3.46
N GLU A 67 -2.22 -5.51 -2.48
CA GLU A 67 -2.83 -6.86 -2.40
C GLU A 67 -4.35 -6.71 -2.29
N ALA A 68 -5.10 -7.26 -3.26
CA ALA A 68 -6.56 -7.13 -3.34
C ALA A 68 -7.29 -8.37 -2.81
N TYR A 69 -8.36 -8.15 -2.04
CA TYR A 69 -9.17 -9.14 -1.34
C TYR A 69 -10.66 -8.91 -1.59
N GLN A 70 -11.43 -10.00 -1.61
CA GLN A 70 -12.88 -10.01 -1.77
C GLN A 70 -13.59 -9.75 -0.44
N THR A 71 -12.95 -10.05 0.70
CA THR A 71 -13.53 -9.90 2.03
C THR A 71 -12.62 -9.15 3.00
N LEU A 72 -13.16 -8.79 4.17
CA LEU A 72 -12.40 -8.22 5.29
C LEU A 72 -11.66 -9.29 6.12
N VAL A 73 -11.81 -10.59 5.80
CA VAL A 73 -11.27 -11.71 6.61
C VAL A 73 -9.90 -12.14 6.06
N PHE A 74 -8.92 -11.25 6.16
CA PHE A 74 -7.60 -11.41 5.55
C PHE A 74 -6.78 -12.60 6.08
N GLU A 75 -7.10 -13.11 7.27
CA GLU A 75 -6.35 -14.19 7.93
C GLU A 75 -6.55 -15.56 7.27
N HIS A 76 -7.60 -15.71 6.45
CA HIS A 76 -7.96 -16.95 5.78
C HIS A 76 -8.11 -16.80 4.25
N GLU A 77 -7.91 -15.58 3.73
CA GLU A 77 -8.01 -15.27 2.30
C GLU A 77 -6.62 -14.96 1.72
N LYS A 78 -6.27 -15.59 0.59
CA LYS A 78 -5.12 -15.17 -0.21
C LYS A 78 -5.56 -14.04 -1.13
N PRO A 79 -4.74 -12.99 -1.36
CA PRO A 79 -5.12 -11.92 -2.27
C PRO A 79 -5.32 -12.48 -3.68
N TYR A 80 -6.45 -12.16 -4.30
CA TYR A 80 -6.78 -12.65 -5.65
C TYR A 80 -6.00 -11.89 -6.74
N GLN A 81 -5.47 -10.72 -6.41
CA GLN A 81 -4.59 -9.94 -7.28
C GLN A 81 -3.52 -9.24 -6.44
N ILE A 82 -2.28 -9.26 -6.94
CA ILE A 82 -1.14 -8.54 -6.36
C ILE A 82 -0.56 -7.64 -7.46
N SER A 83 -0.28 -6.38 -7.12
CA SER A 83 0.48 -5.46 -7.96
C SER A 83 1.70 -4.96 -7.19
N LYS A 84 2.80 -4.74 -7.90
CA LYS A 84 4.04 -4.17 -7.36
C LYS A 84 4.52 -3.05 -8.27
N THR A 85 5.13 -2.03 -7.69
CA THR A 85 5.83 -0.97 -8.41
C THR A 85 6.93 -0.38 -7.51
N PHE A 86 7.75 0.49 -8.07
CA PHE A 86 8.79 1.20 -7.34
C PHE A 86 8.92 2.62 -7.86
N ILE A 87 9.43 3.51 -7.00
CA ILE A 87 9.73 4.91 -7.32
C ILE A 87 11.10 5.22 -6.72
N PRO A 88 12.00 5.99 -7.37
CA PRO A 88 13.26 6.40 -6.76
C PRO A 88 13.02 7.03 -5.38
N ALA A 89 13.73 6.58 -4.34
CA ALA A 89 13.45 7.00 -2.96
C ALA A 89 13.60 8.51 -2.76
N VAL A 90 14.54 9.13 -3.49
CA VAL A 90 14.75 10.59 -3.54
C VAL A 90 13.48 11.36 -3.93
N SER A 91 12.65 10.81 -4.83
CA SER A 91 11.42 11.49 -5.28
C SER A 91 10.32 11.52 -4.23
N ILE A 92 10.30 10.55 -3.30
CA ILE A 92 9.36 10.55 -2.16
C ILE A 92 9.93 11.39 -1.02
N PHE A 93 11.23 11.30 -0.78
CA PHE A 93 11.94 12.06 0.25
C PHE A 93 11.79 13.59 0.07
N LEU A 94 11.94 14.09 -1.16
CA LEU A 94 11.76 15.51 -1.50
C LEU A 94 10.31 16.04 -1.39
N LEU A 95 9.34 15.20 -1.04
CA LEU A 95 7.94 15.59 -0.78
C LEU A 95 7.61 15.64 0.73
N LEU A 96 8.59 15.34 1.60
CA LEU A 96 8.41 15.20 3.05
C LEU A 96 9.29 16.16 3.88
N ASP A 97 10.42 16.61 3.33
CA ASP A 97 11.26 17.72 3.85
C ASP A 97 10.86 19.05 3.16
#